data_AF-A0A0C3QJI0-F1
#
_entry.id   AF-A0A0C3QJI0-F1
#
_cell.length_a   1.000
_cell.length_b   1.000
_cell.length_c   1.000
_cell.angle_alpha   90.00
_cell.angle_beta   90.00
_cell.angle_gamma   90.00
#
_symmetry.space_group_name_H-M   'P 1'
#
loop_
_entity.id
_entity.type
_entity.pdbx_description
1 polymer ?
#
loop_
_entity_poly.entity_id
_entity_poly.type
_entity_poly.pdbx_seq_one_letter_code
_entity_poly.pdbx_strand_id
1 'polypeptide(L)'
;GSGTALRRGGPLGMLLGYSFVGFICYLVMCALGEMAAYLPHKKGFSGYASRFVDPALGFALGWNYLFKYLIVTPNNLSAAGYIIFITRQRRF
;
A
#
# COMPACT_ATOMS: atom_id res chain seq x y z
N GLY A 1 10.28 2.97 10.77
CA GLY A 1 10.22 2.08 9.59
C GLY A 1 11.42 2.24 8.69
N SER A 2 11.76 3.44 8.24
CA SER A 2 12.81 3.62 7.23
C SER A 2 14.25 3.62 7.78
N GLY A 3 14.48 4.07 9.02
CA GLY A 3 15.82 4.14 9.62
C GLY A 3 16.47 2.77 9.90
N THR A 4 15.67 1.73 10.16
CA THR A 4 16.16 0.35 10.34
C THR A 4 16.43 -0.36 9.02
N ALA A 5 15.63 -0.09 7.99
CA ALA A 5 15.89 -0.55 6.62
C ALA A 5 17.20 0.05 6.07
N LEU A 6 17.45 1.34 6.39
CA LEU A 6 18.68 2.04 6.00
C LEU A 6 19.95 1.43 6.62
N ARG A 7 19.85 0.99 7.87
CA ARG A 7 20.96 0.38 8.60
C ARG A 7 21.25 -1.07 8.19
N ARG A 8 20.28 -1.80 7.63
CA ARG A 8 20.42 -3.23 7.30
C ARG A 8 20.66 -3.53 5.82
N GLY A 9 20.09 -2.75 4.89
CA GLY A 9 20.12 -3.06 3.45
C GLY A 9 21.17 -2.31 2.62
N GLY A 10 21.89 -1.35 3.23
CA GLY A 10 22.75 -0.42 2.52
C GLY A 10 21.95 0.59 1.66
N PRO A 11 22.47 1.80 1.42
CA PRO A 11 21.75 2.85 0.66
C PRO A 11 21.37 2.40 -0.75
N LEU A 12 22.22 1.59 -1.39
CA LEU A 12 21.97 1.06 -2.74
C LEU A 12 20.82 0.05 -2.78
N GLY A 13 20.72 -0.83 -1.78
CA GLY A 13 19.68 -1.88 -1.73
C GLY A 13 18.28 -1.32 -1.53
N MET A 14 18.14 -0.23 -0.76
CA MET A 14 16.86 0.45 -0.66
C MET A 14 16.50 1.19 -1.94
N LEU A 15 17.44 1.88 -2.60
CA LEU A 15 17.14 2.56 -3.86
C LEU A 15 16.65 1.58 -4.91
N LEU A 16 17.34 0.43 -5.07
CA LEU A 16 16.90 -0.62 -5.98
C LEU A 16 15.55 -1.21 -5.59
N GLY A 17 15.31 -1.44 -4.30
CA GLY A 17 14.01 -1.92 -3.81
C GLY A 17 12.87 -0.94 -4.10
N TYR A 18 13.07 0.34 -3.83
CA TYR A 18 12.09 1.40 -4.11
C TYR A 18 11.85 1.56 -5.61
N SER A 19 12.90 1.56 -6.44
CA SER A 19 12.78 1.64 -7.89
C SER A 19 12.07 0.42 -8.48
N PHE A 20 12.36 -0.78 -7.99
CA PHE A 20 11.72 -2.01 -8.47
C PHE A 20 10.23 -2.06 -8.13
N VAL A 21 9.87 -1.78 -6.87
CA VAL A 21 8.47 -1.71 -6.46
C VAL A 21 7.73 -0.56 -7.18
N GLY A 22 8.41 0.58 -7.36
CA GLY A 22 7.88 1.71 -8.13
C GLY A 22 7.62 1.34 -9.59
N PHE A 23 8.53 0.61 -10.24
CA PHE A 23 8.37 0.15 -11.62
C PHE A 23 7.19 -0.81 -11.77
N ILE A 24 7.04 -1.78 -10.87
CA ILE A 24 5.87 -2.68 -10.86
C ILE A 24 4.58 -1.88 -10.69
N CYS A 25 4.54 -0.93 -9.75
CA CYS A 25 3.38 -0.07 -9.50
C CYS A 25 3.02 0.77 -10.74
N TYR A 26 4.04 1.29 -11.45
CA TYR A 26 3.84 2.03 -12.69
C TYR A 26 3.16 1.18 -13.76
N LEU A 27 3.65 -0.04 -14.01
CA LEU A 27 3.04 -0.96 -14.96
C LEU A 27 1.57 -1.29 -14.61
N VAL A 28 1.29 -1.51 -13.33
CA VAL A 28 -0.08 -1.78 -12.85
C VAL A 28 -1.00 -0.58 -13.05
N MET A 29 -0.52 0.63 -12.75
CA MET A 29 -1.30 1.86 -12.96
C MET A 29 -1.51 2.17 -14.44
N CYS A 30 -0.54 1.88 -15.31
CA CYS A 30 -0.71 1.98 -16.76
C CYS A 30 -1.79 1.01 -17.27
N ALA A 31 -1.73 -0.27 -16.89
CA ALA A 31 -2.73 -1.26 -17.27
C ALA A 31 -4.14 -0.89 -16.75
N LEU A 32 -4.23 -0.38 -15.52
CA LEU A 32 -5.48 0.12 -14.97
C LEU A 32 -5.98 1.37 -15.71
N GLY A 33 -5.07 2.26 -16.11
CA GLY A 33 -5.40 3.47 -16.87
C GLY A 33 -6.03 3.14 -18.23
N GLU A 34 -5.50 2.15 -18.93
CA GLU A 34 -6.09 1.65 -20.17
C GLU A 34 -7.49 1.04 -19.94
N MET A 35 -7.67 0.27 -18.87
CA MET A 35 -8.98 -0.30 -18.49
C MET A 35 -10.00 0.79 -18.08
N ALA A 36 -9.54 1.84 -17.39
CA ALA A 36 -10.38 2.94 -16.94
C ALA A 36 -10.82 3.86 -18.09
N ALA A 37 -9.95 4.08 -19.09
CA ALA A 37 -10.27 4.83 -20.29
C ALA A 37 -11.25 4.08 -21.21
N TYR A 38 -11.15 2.75 -21.26
CA TYR A 38 -12.02 1.92 -22.11
C TYR A 38 -13.45 1.77 -21.54
N LEU A 39 -13.62 1.64 -20.22
CA LEU A 39 -14.94 1.56 -19.60
C LEU A 39 -14.92 2.18 -18.19
N PRO A 40 -15.42 3.42 -17.99
CA PRO A 40 -15.39 4.05 -16.67
C PRO A 40 -16.37 3.33 -15.72
N HIS A 41 -15.84 2.41 -14.90
CA HIS A 41 -16.64 1.66 -13.95
C HIS A 41 -16.61 2.33 -12.57
N LYS A 42 -17.79 2.69 -12.06
CA LYS A 42 -17.97 3.32 -10.74
C LYS A 42 -17.63 2.45 -9.51
N LYS A 43 -17.17 1.20 -9.69
CA LYS A 43 -16.98 0.21 -8.61
C LYS A 43 -15.54 0.10 -8.07
N GLY A 44 -14.65 1.03 -8.44
CA GLY A 44 -13.28 1.09 -7.91
C GLY A 44 -12.40 -0.11 -8.32
N PHE A 45 -11.18 -0.20 -7.76
CA PHE A 45 -10.16 -1.20 -8.13
C PHE A 45 -10.65 -2.67 -8.09
N SER A 46 -11.44 -3.06 -7.09
CA SER A 46 -12.00 -4.42 -6.99
C SER A 46 -13.04 -4.70 -8.10
N GLY A 47 -13.81 -3.69 -8.51
CA GLY A 47 -14.76 -3.80 -9.62
C GLY A 47 -14.11 -3.95 -11.00
N TYR A 48 -12.93 -3.35 -11.21
CA TYR A 48 -12.13 -3.58 -12.41
C TYR A 48 -11.56 -5.02 -12.44
N ALA A 49 -11.06 -5.52 -11.31
CA ALA A 49 -10.49 -6.87 -11.24
C ALA A 49 -11.52 -8.00 -11.40
N SER A 50 -12.73 -7.85 -10.85
CA SER A 50 -13.82 -8.83 -11.02
C SER A 50 -14.32 -8.97 -12.46
N ARG A 51 -14.08 -7.98 -13.33
CA ARG A 51 -14.62 -7.97 -14.70
C ARG A 51 -13.57 -8.28 -15.78
N PHE A 52 -12.30 -7.91 -15.56
CA PHE A 52 -11.23 -8.10 -16.55
C PHE A 52 -10.40 -9.37 -16.35
N VAL A 53 -10.35 -9.95 -15.14
CA VAL A 53 -9.51 -11.14 -14.88
C VAL A 53 -10.36 -12.33 -14.46
N ASP A 54 -10.97 -12.28 -13.28
CA ASP A 54 -11.88 -13.32 -12.79
C ASP A 54 -12.65 -12.81 -11.54
N PRO A 55 -13.94 -13.13 -11.37
CA PRO A 55 -14.68 -12.78 -10.17
C PRO A 55 -14.03 -13.26 -8.86
N ALA A 56 -13.28 -14.38 -8.86
CA ALA A 56 -12.54 -14.86 -7.68
C ALA A 56 -11.35 -13.95 -7.33
N LEU A 57 -10.66 -13.39 -8.33
CA LEU A 57 -9.56 -12.46 -8.10
C LEU A 57 -10.07 -11.13 -7.52
N GLY A 58 -11.22 -10.65 -7.99
CA GLY A 58 -11.85 -9.46 -7.43
C GLY A 58 -12.30 -9.63 -5.98
N PHE A 59 -12.76 -10.82 -5.58
CA PHE A 59 -13.04 -11.18 -4.19
C PHE A 59 -11.76 -11.24 -3.35
N ALA A 60 -10.71 -11.90 -3.86
CA ALA A 60 -9.41 -11.98 -3.19
C ALA A 60 -8.78 -10.60 -2.96
N LEU A 61 -8.86 -9.70 -3.94
CA LEU A 61 -8.42 -8.31 -3.82
C LEU A 61 -9.26 -7.56 -2.79
N GLY A 62 -10.59 -7.69 -2.82
CA GLY A 62 -11.47 -7.10 -1.81
C GLY A 62 -11.06 -7.50 -0.39
N TRP A 63 -10.78 -8.79 -0.18
CA TRP A 63 -10.32 -9.33 1.10
C TRP A 63 -8.92 -8.83 1.50
N ASN A 64 -7.99 -8.73 0.54
CA ASN A 64 -6.65 -8.18 0.77
C ASN A 64 -6.70 -6.71 1.18
N TYR A 65 -7.52 -5.90 0.51
CA TYR A 65 -7.72 -4.49 0.86
C TYR A 65 -8.40 -4.34 2.23
N LEU A 66 -9.38 -5.18 2.55
CA LEU A 66 -10.01 -5.19 3.87
C LEU A 66 -8.98 -5.46 4.97
N PHE A 67 -8.15 -6.50 4.82
CA PHE A 67 -7.09 -6.79 5.79
C PHE A 67 -6.05 -5.68 5.88
N LYS A 68 -5.64 -5.09 4.75
CA LYS A 68 -4.74 -3.93 4.75
C LYS A 68 -5.30 -2.81 5.62
N TYR A 69 -6.56 -2.45 5.45
CA TYR A 69 -7.18 -1.38 6.25
C TYR A 69 -7.37 -1.77 7.72
N LEU A 70 -7.71 -3.03 8.01
CA LEU A 70 -7.83 -3.55 9.37
C LEU A 70 -6.49 -3.57 10.13
N ILE A 71 -5.38 -3.80 9.45
CA ILE A 71 -4.04 -3.84 10.07
C ILE A 71 -3.42 -2.45 10.15
N VAL A 72 -3.56 -1.63 9.11
CA VAL A 72 -2.90 -0.32 9.04
C VAL A 72 -3.52 0.70 10.01
N THR A 73 -4.83 0.61 10.25
CA THR A 73 -5.56 1.53 11.13
C THR A 73 -5.07 1.44 12.60
N PRO A 74 -5.05 0.26 13.25
CA PRO A 74 -4.51 0.14 14.60
C PRO A 74 -3.02 0.43 14.65
N ASN A 75 -2.24 0.06 13.62
CA ASN A 75 -0.81 0.38 13.57
C ASN A 75 -0.56 1.90 13.61
N ASN A 76 -1.35 2.70 12.89
CA ASN A 76 -1.24 4.16 12.96
C ASN A 76 -1.64 4.71 14.34
N LEU A 77 -2.66 4.12 14.98
CA LEU A 77 -3.08 4.52 16.32
C LEU A 77 -2.01 4.19 17.37
N SER A 78 -1.39 3.00 17.31
CA SER A 78 -0.28 2.62 18.19
C SER A 78 0.94 3.52 17.99
N ALA A 79 1.26 3.86 16.74
CA ALA A 79 2.35 4.79 16.43
C ALA A 79 2.06 6.20 16.98
N ALA A 80 0.83 6.71 16.83
CA ALA A 80 0.41 7.99 17.40
C ALA A 80 0.52 7.98 18.94
N GLY A 81 0.06 6.90 19.60
CA GLY A 81 0.21 6.72 21.03
C GLY A 81 1.66 6.76 21.50
N TYR A 82 2.57 6.10 20.76
CA TYR A 82 4.01 6.15 21.05
C TYR A 82 4.59 7.56 20.93
N ILE A 83 4.19 8.32 19.90
CA ILE A 83 4.64 9.70 19.68
C ILE A 83 4.16 10.64 20.80
N ILE A 84 2.93 10.46 21.27
CA ILE A 84 2.39 11.25 22.39
C ILE A 84 3.13 10.90 23.69
N PHE A 85 3.37 9.61 23.94
CA PHE A 85 4.11 9.15 25.11
C PHE A 85 5.54 9.72 25.15
N ILE A 86 6.30 9.64 24.06
CA ILE A 86 7.67 10.18 24.00
C ILE A 86 7.69 11.71 24.13
N THR A 87 6.69 12.40 23.58
CA THR A 87 6.59 13.88 23.70
C THR A 87 6.25 14.30 25.13
N ARG A 88 5.44 13.52 25.86
CA ARG A 88 5.14 13.73 27.29
C ARG A 88 6.37 13.56 28.17
N GLN A 89 7.26 12.60 27.85
CA GLN A 89 8.51 12.34 28.58
C GLN A 89 9.57 13.43 28.41
N ARG A 90 9.56 14.19 27.31
CA ARG A 90 10.51 15.29 27.06
C ARG A 90 10.08 16.65 27.63
N ARG A 91 8.88 16.73 28.21
CA ARG A 91 8.30 17.97 28.78
C ARG A 91 8.48 18.06 30.30
N PHE A 92 9.27 17.16 30.89
CA PHE A 92 9.75 17.18 32.27
C PHE A 92 11.28 17.08 32.28
#